data_AF-A0A7S0JAN2-F1
#
_entry.id   AF-A0A7S0JAN2-F1
#
_cell.length_a   1.000
_cell.length_b   1.000
_cell.length_c   1.000
_cell.angle_alpha   90.00
_cell.angle_beta   90.00
_cell.angle_gamma   90.00
#
_symmetry.space_group_name_H-M   'P 1'
#
loop_
_entity.id
_entity.type
_entity.pdbx_description
1 polymer ?
#
loop_
_entity_poly.entity_id
_entity_poly.type
_entity_poly.pdbx_seq_one_letter_code
_entity_poly.pdbx_strand_id
1 'polypeptide(L)'
;QPQLAQEIYALSRRDEGHFPFMIVSINLTKLSLDALRAGALTKLCNGANAVAQTLHDLYAGCYLHFHTQWKARSLTIVDFDALKKEMARLTLRRPATLIKRFRAWKRAPTGPQPSGFAEFG
;
A
#
# COMPACT_ATOMS: atom_id res chain seq x y z
N GLN A 1 0.55 13.21 -11.24
CA GLN A 1 -0.85 12.84 -11.57
C GLN A 1 -1.41 11.98 -10.43
N PRO A 2 -2.62 12.26 -9.90
CA PRO A 2 -3.20 11.58 -8.74
C PRO A 2 -3.86 10.22 -9.06
N GLN A 3 -3.21 9.36 -9.87
CA GLN A 3 -3.81 8.14 -10.41
C GLN A 3 -4.23 7.13 -9.33
N LEU A 4 -3.39 6.88 -8.33
CA LEU A 4 -3.68 5.87 -7.31
C LEU A 4 -4.93 6.24 -6.51
N ALA A 5 -5.05 7.50 -6.11
CA ALA A 5 -6.22 7.98 -5.38
C ALA A 5 -7.51 7.87 -6.21
N GLN A 6 -7.45 8.15 -7.52
CA GLN A 6 -8.57 7.99 -8.43
C GLN A 6 -8.97 6.52 -8.62
N GLU A 7 -7.99 5.62 -8.79
CA GLU A 7 -8.24 4.18 -8.93
C GLU A 7 -8.90 3.60 -7.67
N ILE A 8 -8.39 3.96 -6.49
CA ILE A 8 -8.95 3.53 -5.22
C ILE A 8 -10.36 4.08 -5.03
N TYR A 9 -10.57 5.37 -5.32
CA TYR A 9 -11.88 5.98 -5.20
C TYR A 9 -12.88 5.30 -6.15
N ALA A 10 -12.48 5.06 -7.40
CA ALA A 10 -13.30 4.33 -8.35
C ALA A 10 -13.64 2.91 -7.86
N LEU A 11 -12.69 2.19 -7.26
CA LEU A 11 -12.93 0.88 -6.64
C LEU A 11 -13.94 0.98 -5.49
N SER A 12 -13.83 1.98 -4.63
CA SER A 12 -14.71 2.17 -3.47
C SER A 12 -16.18 2.44 -3.81
N ARG A 13 -16.46 2.89 -5.04
CA ARG A 13 -17.81 3.16 -5.52
C ARG A 13 -18.47 1.98 -6.24
N ARG A 14 -17.74 0.88 -6.45
CA ARG A 14 -18.31 -0.32 -7.06
C ARG A 14 -19.02 -1.13 -5.98
N ASP A 15 -20.18 -1.67 -6.32
CA ASP A 15 -20.95 -2.52 -5.41
C ASP A 15 -20.26 -3.88 -5.20
N GLU A 16 -19.45 -4.32 -6.16
CA GLU A 16 -18.70 -5.57 -6.12
C GLU A 16 -17.61 -5.55 -5.04
N GLY A 17 -17.74 -6.45 -4.06
CA GLY A 17 -16.73 -6.68 -3.02
C GLY A 17 -16.73 -5.68 -1.86
N HIS A 18 -17.51 -4.59 -1.93
CA HIS A 18 -17.65 -3.57 -0.88
C HIS A 18 -16.30 -3.08 -0.31
N PHE A 19 -15.45 -2.52 -1.17
CA PHE A 19 -14.12 -2.05 -0.76
C PHE A 19 -14.21 -1.00 0.37
N PRO A 20 -13.67 -1.27 1.58
CA PRO A 20 -13.89 -0.42 2.75
C PRO A 20 -12.91 0.76 2.80
N PHE A 21 -13.07 1.72 1.90
CA PHE A 21 -12.12 2.82 1.61
C PHE A 21 -11.56 3.54 2.84
N MET A 22 -12.42 4.11 3.68
CA MET A 22 -11.97 4.88 4.85
C MET A 22 -11.35 3.98 5.93
N ILE A 23 -11.88 2.78 6.12
CA ILE A 23 -11.36 1.82 7.09
C ILE A 23 -9.95 1.38 6.67
N VAL A 24 -9.73 1.10 5.37
CA VAL A 24 -8.39 0.81 4.83
C VAL A 24 -7.46 1.99 5.11
N SER A 25 -7.85 3.21 4.72
CA SER A 25 -7.04 4.42 4.88
C SER A 25 -6.53 4.60 6.31
N ILE A 26 -7.43 4.57 7.30
CA ILE A 26 -7.11 4.74 8.71
C ILE A 26 -6.16 3.63 9.20
N ASN A 27 -6.41 2.37 8.82
CA ASN A 27 -5.56 1.27 9.22
C ASN A 27 -4.16 1.39 8.62
N LEU A 28 -4.02 1.80 7.36
CA LEU A 28 -2.72 1.98 6.72
C LEU A 28 -1.95 3.17 7.29
N THR A 29 -2.63 4.25 7.69
CA THR A 29 -2.01 5.34 8.45
C THR A 29 -1.44 4.81 9.77
N LYS A 30 -2.23 4.04 10.54
CA LYS A 30 -1.77 3.41 11.78
C LYS A 30 -0.55 2.51 11.55
N LEU A 31 -0.61 1.60 10.57
CA LEU A 31 0.51 0.69 10.28
C LEU A 31 1.80 1.43 9.91
N SER A 32 1.68 2.55 9.17
CA SER A 32 2.83 3.37 8.80
C SER A 32 3.45 4.05 10.02
N LEU A 33 2.62 4.57 10.93
CA LEU A 33 3.06 5.16 12.20
C LEU A 33 3.69 4.13 13.13
N ASP A 34 3.10 2.93 13.22
CA ASP A 34 3.66 1.83 14.01
C ASP A 34 5.03 1.41 13.49
N ALA A 35 5.23 1.36 12.17
CA ALA A 35 6.53 1.07 11.58
C ALA A 35 7.58 2.16 11.85
N LEU A 36 7.18 3.44 11.81
CA LEU A 36 8.05 4.55 12.21
C LEU A 36 8.45 4.43 13.68
N ARG A 37 7.46 4.25 14.57
CA ARG A 37 7.68 4.13 16.03
C ARG A 37 8.55 2.92 16.40
N ALA A 38 8.41 1.81 15.67
CA ALA A 38 9.23 0.61 15.86
C ALA A 38 10.65 0.75 15.28
N GLY A 39 11.01 1.88 14.67
CA GLY A 39 12.33 2.10 14.09
C GLY A 39 12.57 1.43 12.74
N ALA A 40 11.54 0.83 12.13
CA ALA A 40 11.65 0.12 10.84
C ALA A 40 11.99 1.08 9.68
N LEU A 41 11.72 2.39 9.86
CA LEU A 41 12.03 3.43 8.89
C LEU A 41 13.34 4.19 9.15
N THR A 42 14.03 3.98 10.27
CA THR A 42 15.17 4.82 10.70
C THR A 42 16.22 4.99 9.60
N LYS A 43 16.69 3.89 9.00
CA LYS A 43 17.70 3.93 7.93
C LYS A 43 17.19 4.66 6.67
N LEU A 44 15.91 4.48 6.33
CA LEU A 44 15.29 5.09 5.16
C LEU A 44 15.10 6.60 5.36
N CYS A 45 14.61 7.00 6.54
CA CYS A 45 14.43 8.40 6.92
C CYS A 45 15.76 9.14 6.93
N ASN A 46 16.79 8.58 7.56
CA ASN A 46 18.12 9.19 7.63
C ASN A 46 18.77 9.27 6.24
N GLY A 47 18.66 8.22 5.43
CA GLY A 47 19.20 8.21 4.07
C GLY A 47 18.51 9.22 3.14
N ALA A 48 17.24 9.55 3.38
CA ALA A 48 16.50 10.55 2.63
C ALA A 48 16.52 11.96 3.27
N ASN A 49 17.06 12.09 4.48
CA ASN A 49 16.92 13.25 5.36
C ASN A 49 15.48 13.81 5.43
N ALA A 50 14.48 12.93 5.43
CA ALA A 50 13.07 13.33 5.28
C ALA A 50 12.12 12.32 5.92
N VAL A 51 11.78 12.53 7.20
CA VAL A 51 10.89 11.63 7.95
C VAL A 51 9.48 11.65 7.37
N ALA A 52 8.89 12.84 7.21
CA ALA A 52 7.51 13.00 6.72
C ALA A 52 7.34 12.40 5.31
N GLN A 53 8.26 12.69 4.38
CA GLN A 53 8.17 12.14 3.03
C GLN A 53 8.34 10.61 3.01
N THR A 54 9.26 10.06 3.82
CA THR A 54 9.46 8.60 3.91
C THR A 54 8.23 7.91 4.48
N LEU A 55 7.57 8.51 5.47
CA LEU A 55 6.31 8.02 6.03
C LEU A 55 5.17 8.08 5.01
N HIS A 56 5.02 9.18 4.28
CA HIS A 56 4.00 9.32 3.24
C HIS A 56 4.22 8.35 2.08
N ASP A 57 5.46 8.12 1.67
CA ASP A 57 5.79 7.12 0.66
C ASP A 57 5.47 5.70 1.15
N LEU A 58 5.70 5.39 2.43
CA LEU A 58 5.31 4.11 3.01
C LEU A 58 3.79 3.95 3.01
N TYR A 59 3.04 4.96 3.46
CA TYR A 59 1.59 4.95 3.44
C TYR A 59 1.04 4.69 2.04
N ALA A 60 1.52 5.44 1.05
CA ALA A 60 1.10 5.29 -0.34
C ALA A 60 1.49 3.92 -0.92
N GLY A 61 2.67 3.40 -0.56
CA GLY A 61 3.09 2.05 -0.95
C GLY A 61 2.29 0.93 -0.29
N CYS A 62 1.89 1.11 0.97
CA CYS A 62 0.95 0.20 1.61
C CYS A 62 -0.40 0.20 0.88
N TYR A 63 -0.90 1.38 0.51
CA TYR A 63 -2.19 1.50 -0.18
C TYR A 63 -2.13 0.90 -1.57
N LEU A 64 -1.09 1.22 -2.34
CA LEU A 64 -0.86 0.62 -3.66
C LEU A 64 -0.86 -0.90 -3.57
N HIS A 65 -0.12 -1.47 -2.60
CA HIS A 65 -0.05 -2.91 -2.42
C HIS A 65 -1.40 -3.50 -2.01
N PHE A 66 -2.08 -2.92 -1.01
CA PHE A 66 -3.40 -3.37 -0.56
C PHE A 66 -4.41 -3.37 -1.71
N HIS A 67 -4.52 -2.26 -2.43
CA HIS A 67 -5.40 -2.11 -3.60
C HIS A 67 -5.09 -3.13 -4.69
N THR A 68 -3.80 -3.35 -4.97
CA THR A 68 -3.36 -4.33 -5.98
C THR A 68 -3.73 -5.75 -5.58
N GLN A 69 -3.49 -6.13 -4.32
CA GLN A 69 -3.84 -7.46 -3.81
C GLN A 69 -5.34 -7.67 -3.76
N TRP A 70 -6.10 -6.65 -3.36
CA TRP A 70 -7.56 -6.69 -3.33
C TRP A 70 -8.12 -7.03 -4.71
N LYS A 71 -7.67 -6.31 -5.75
CA LYS A 71 -8.10 -6.55 -7.12
C LYS A 71 -7.61 -7.89 -7.68
N ALA A 72 -6.32 -8.19 -7.51
CA ALA A 72 -5.71 -9.38 -8.10
C ALA A 72 -6.28 -10.69 -7.54
N ARG A 73 -6.72 -10.67 -6.27
CA ARG A 73 -7.31 -11.83 -5.59
C ARG A 73 -8.85 -11.78 -5.54
N SER A 74 -9.48 -10.82 -6.21
CA SER A 74 -10.94 -10.59 -6.19
C SER A 74 -11.53 -10.61 -4.77
N LEU A 75 -10.86 -9.93 -3.83
CA LEU A 75 -11.24 -9.95 -2.42
C LEU A 75 -12.53 -9.18 -2.16
N THR A 76 -13.19 -9.55 -1.06
CA THR A 76 -14.37 -8.87 -0.55
C THR A 76 -14.15 -8.39 0.89
N ILE A 77 -15.15 -7.70 1.45
CA ILE A 77 -15.13 -7.25 2.84
C ILE A 77 -14.83 -8.36 3.86
N VAL A 78 -15.20 -9.61 3.58
CA VAL A 78 -14.91 -10.74 4.51
C VAL A 78 -13.42 -11.06 4.61
N ASP A 79 -12.66 -10.75 3.56
CA ASP A 79 -11.21 -11.02 3.48
C ASP A 79 -10.38 -9.88 4.08
N PHE A 80 -11.01 -8.75 4.40
CA PHE A 80 -10.35 -7.53 4.86
C PHE A 80 -9.41 -7.79 6.04
N ASP A 81 -9.88 -8.53 7.03
CA ASP A 81 -9.12 -8.79 8.25
C ASP A 81 -7.88 -9.66 8.01
N ALA A 82 -7.95 -10.61 7.07
CA ALA A 82 -6.81 -11.42 6.67
C ALA A 82 -5.76 -10.57 5.94
N LEU A 83 -6.18 -9.76 4.96
CA LEU A 83 -5.27 -8.88 4.22
C LEU A 83 -4.67 -7.80 5.13
N LYS A 84 -5.44 -7.24 6.07
CA LYS A 84 -4.94 -6.29 7.08
C LYS A 84 -3.81 -6.89 7.92
N LYS A 85 -3.93 -8.15 8.35
CA LYS A 85 -2.89 -8.87 9.10
C LYS A 85 -1.65 -9.17 8.24
N GLU A 86 -1.82 -9.43 6.95
CA GLU A 86 -0.71 -9.54 5.99
C GLU A 86 0.03 -8.20 5.87
N MET A 87 -0.70 -7.10 5.68
CA MET A 87 -0.14 -5.75 5.62
C MET A 87 0.65 -5.40 6.86
N ALA A 88 0.13 -5.66 8.06
CA ALA A 88 0.82 -5.35 9.31
C ALA A 88 2.21 -5.99 9.38
N ARG A 89 2.32 -7.27 8.98
CA ARG A 89 3.59 -7.99 8.91
C ARG A 89 4.51 -7.42 7.83
N LEU A 90 3.98 -7.14 6.65
CA LEU A 90 4.76 -6.65 5.51
C LEU A 90 5.32 -5.25 5.76
N THR A 91 4.49 -4.33 6.27
CA THR A 91 4.86 -2.93 6.54
C THR A 91 6.00 -2.85 7.56
N LEU A 92 5.99 -3.71 8.59
CA LEU A 92 7.08 -3.78 9.57
C LEU A 92 8.35 -4.44 9.02
N ARG A 93 8.22 -5.58 8.31
CA ARG A 93 9.38 -6.38 7.89
C ARG A 93 10.06 -5.86 6.63
N ARG A 94 9.30 -5.29 5.70
CA ARG A 94 9.81 -4.90 4.37
C ARG A 94 9.32 -3.50 3.93
N PRO A 95 9.46 -2.44 4.75
CA PRO A 95 9.01 -1.10 4.39
C PRO A 95 9.73 -0.55 3.15
N ALA A 96 11.03 -0.84 3.01
CA ALA A 96 11.83 -0.43 1.85
C ALA A 96 11.27 -0.97 0.53
N THR A 97 10.78 -2.21 0.52
CA THR A 97 10.19 -2.84 -0.68
C THR A 97 8.90 -2.13 -1.09
N LEU A 98 8.03 -1.79 -0.13
CA LEU A 98 6.79 -1.06 -0.39
C LEU A 98 7.07 0.34 -0.96
N ILE A 99 8.00 1.08 -0.34
CA ILE A 99 8.42 2.40 -0.82
C ILE A 99 9.04 2.31 -2.21
N LYS A 100 9.94 1.34 -2.46
CA LYS A 100 10.57 1.15 -3.77
C LYS A 100 9.52 0.87 -4.86
N ARG A 101 8.57 -0.03 -4.58
CA ARG A 101 7.46 -0.35 -5.48
C ARG A 101 6.61 0.87 -5.79
N PHE A 102 6.22 1.63 -4.78
CA PHE A 102 5.45 2.86 -4.96
C PHE A 102 6.18 3.89 -5.81
N ARG A 103 7.46 4.14 -5.52
CA ARG A 103 8.28 5.10 -6.28
C ARG A 103 8.47 4.66 -7.73
N ALA A 104 8.62 3.36 -7.99
CA ALA A 104 8.69 2.82 -9.34
C ALA A 104 7.36 3.01 -10.08
N TRP A 105 6.23 2.64 -9.45
CA TRP A 105 4.89 2.85 -10.00
C TRP A 105 4.63 4.32 -10.31
N LYS A 106 5.00 5.24 -9.41
CA LYS A 106 4.84 6.70 -9.60
C LYS A 106 5.64 7.26 -10.78
N ARG A 107 6.74 6.59 -11.17
CA ARG A 107 7.62 7.00 -12.28
C ARG A 107 7.25 6.34 -13.60
N ALA A 108 6.46 5.27 -13.57
CA ALA A 108 6.08 4.56 -14.78
C ALA A 108 5.21 5.49 -15.66
N PRO A 109 5.53 5.66 -16.96
CA PRO A 109 4.62 6.31 -17.89
C PRO A 109 3.35 5.47 -17.97
N THR A 110 2.20 6.12 -17.79
CA THR A 110 0.89 5.47 -17.66
C THR A 110 0.57 4.53 -18.82
N GLY A 111 0.51 3.23 -18.52
CA GLY A 111 -0.03 2.16 -19.37
C GLY A 111 -0.41 0.96 -18.49
N PRO A 112 -1.36 0.11 -18.88
CA PRO A 112 -1.93 -0.91 -17.99
C PRO A 112 -0.86 -1.93 -17.58
N GLN A 113 -0.66 -2.11 -16.27
CA GLN A 113 0.24 -3.15 -15.76
C GLN A 113 -0.49 -4.50 -15.75
N PRO A 114 0.13 -5.56 -16.31
CA PRO A 114 -0.52 -6.84 -16.57
C PRO A 114 -0.91 -7.57 -15.28
N SER A 115 -2.06 -8.21 -15.34
CA SER A 115 -2.53 -9.21 -14.38
C SER A 115 -1.58 -10.40 -14.37
N GLY A 116 -0.81 -10.58 -13.29
CA GLY A 116 -0.01 -11.77 -13.09
C GLY A 116 1.19 -11.55 -12.17
N PHE A 117 0.97 -11.66 -10.86
CA PHE A 117 2.07 -11.81 -9.90
C PHE A 117 2.21 -13.30 -9.55
N ALA A 118 2.87 -14.03 -10.43
CA ALA A 118 3.60 -15.23 -10.06
C ALA A 118 5.08 -14.85 -9.96
N GLU A 119 5.81 -15.57 -9.11
CA GLU A 119 7.24 -15.39 -8.79
C GLU A 119 7.53 -14.30 -7.76
N PHE A 120 7.65 -14.70 -6.49
CA PHE A 120 8.93 -14.98 -5.83
C PHE A 120 8.62 -15.67 -4.50
N GLY A 121 9.12 -16.91 -4.35
CA GLY A 121 9.27 -17.57 -3.06
C GLY A 121 10.34 -16.92 -2.18
#